data_AF-A0A7M7LU44-F1
#
_entry.id   AF-A0A7M7LU44-F1
#
_cell.length_a   1.000
_cell.length_b   1.000
_cell.length_c   1.000
_cell.angle_alpha   90.00
_cell.angle_beta   90.00
_cell.angle_gamma   90.00
#
_symmetry.space_group_name_H-M   'P 1'
#
loop_
_entity.id
_entity.type
_entity.pdbx_description
1 polymer ?
#
loop_
_entity_poly.entity_id
_entity_poly.type
_entity_poly.pdbx_seq_one_letter_code
_entity_poly.pdbx_strand_id
1 'polypeptide(L)'
;MDGEMAKSVRNPYPVPELSREGRWYAEGPVLGENVCADERRWYSKLEPHERLFSHQTLTSARRDCRYRSVEVPRDSLDLMLSSVYIHDRDLFLPKMYVMMQPETVNRETWRVLRNEIKVYSKAPVPLGHEIKYADIEPKGCAESSRATVGLKDRVRNKIHPSSLQLAIEGPHTDRTNPGYSRKIDGTYYGI
;
A
#
# COMPACT_ATOMS: atom_id res chain seq x y z
N MET A 1 -1.80 -9.55 11.97
CA MET A 1 -2.04 -9.68 10.52
C MET A 1 -1.28 -8.55 9.87
N ASP A 2 -0.10 -8.86 9.34
CA ASP A 2 0.78 -7.85 8.77
C ASP A 2 0.12 -7.27 7.53
N GLY A 3 -0.08 -5.95 7.52
CA GLY A 3 -0.75 -5.25 6.42
C GLY A 3 0.17 -5.19 5.19
N GLU A 4 0.10 -6.19 4.33
CA GLU A 4 0.74 -6.12 3.02
C GLU A 4 -0.01 -5.12 2.14
N MET A 5 0.70 -4.08 1.68
CA MET A 5 0.15 -3.15 0.70
C MET A 5 0.42 -3.69 -0.70
N ALA A 6 -0.64 -3.94 -1.46
CA ALA A 6 -0.55 -4.31 -2.86
C ALA A 6 -0.56 -3.06 -3.75
N LYS A 7 0.49 -2.87 -4.55
CA LYS A 7 0.56 -1.80 -5.56
C LYS A 7 0.53 -2.42 -6.96
N SER A 8 -0.32 -1.91 -7.85
CA SER A 8 -0.26 -2.28 -9.25
C SER A 8 0.85 -1.50 -9.97
N VAL A 9 1.68 -2.22 -10.73
CA VAL A 9 2.76 -1.65 -11.54
C VAL A 9 2.65 -2.23 -12.94
N ARG A 10 2.93 -1.42 -13.97
CA ARG A 10 2.99 -1.91 -15.35
C ARG A 10 3.95 -3.09 -15.44
N ASN A 11 3.51 -4.16 -16.09
CA ASN A 11 4.30 -5.36 -16.27
C ASN A 11 5.58 -5.05 -17.08
N PRO A 12 6.79 -5.30 -16.53
CA PRO A 12 8.04 -5.10 -17.24
C PRO A 12 8.49 -6.33 -18.06
N TYR A 13 7.87 -7.49 -17.83
CA TYR A 13 8.25 -8.77 -18.44
C TYR A 13 7.71 -8.87 -19.88
N PRO A 14 8.31 -9.73 -20.73
CA PRO A 14 7.87 -9.89 -22.12
C PRO A 14 6.49 -10.57 -22.23
N VAL A 15 6.09 -11.34 -21.22
CA VAL A 15 4.82 -12.09 -21.21
C VAL A 15 3.86 -11.46 -20.18
N PRO A 16 2.57 -11.29 -20.51
CA PRO A 16 1.57 -10.81 -19.55
C PRO A 16 1.30 -11.84 -18.45
N GLU A 17 1.04 -11.34 -17.24
CA GLU A 17 0.64 -12.17 -16.09
C GLU A 17 -0.82 -12.63 -16.26
N LEU A 18 -1.00 -13.83 -16.82
CA LEU A 18 -2.32 -14.43 -17.11
C LEU A 18 -2.68 -15.62 -16.21
N SER A 19 -1.90 -15.86 -15.15
CA SER A 19 -2.08 -16.98 -14.21
C SER A 19 -3.48 -17.02 -13.57
N ARG A 20 -4.17 -15.88 -13.50
CA ARG A 20 -5.51 -15.72 -12.94
C ARG A 20 -6.62 -16.12 -13.91
N GLU A 21 -6.37 -16.05 -15.21
CA GLU A 21 -7.35 -16.33 -16.25
C GLU A 21 -7.29 -17.77 -16.74
N GLY A 22 -6.10 -18.35 -16.79
CA GLY A 22 -5.88 -19.61 -17.49
C GLY A 22 -4.46 -20.11 -17.31
N ARG A 23 -4.14 -21.15 -18.07
CA ARG A 23 -2.82 -21.79 -18.04
C ARG A 23 -2.31 -22.02 -19.45
N TRP A 24 -1.00 -21.91 -19.59
CA TRP A 24 -0.28 -22.37 -20.76
C TRP A 24 -0.14 -23.89 -20.71
N TYR A 25 -0.18 -24.55 -21.87
CA TYR A 25 0.26 -25.95 -21.97
C TYR A 25 1.78 -26.06 -21.74
N ALA A 26 2.27 -27.29 -21.64
CA ALA A 26 3.64 -27.62 -21.20
C ALA A 26 4.76 -26.88 -21.96
N GLU A 27 4.50 -26.39 -23.16
CA GLU A 27 5.47 -25.67 -24.00
C GLU A 27 5.55 -24.16 -23.73
N GLY A 28 4.63 -23.60 -22.92
CA GLY A 28 4.64 -22.18 -22.57
C GLY A 28 4.40 -21.22 -23.75
N PRO A 29 4.62 -19.90 -23.55
CA PRO A 29 4.60 -18.91 -24.62
C PRO A 29 5.83 -19.06 -25.53
N VAL A 30 5.67 -18.86 -26.86
CA VAL A 30 6.82 -18.77 -27.78
C VAL A 30 7.50 -17.43 -27.51
N LEU A 31 8.78 -17.51 -27.20
CA LEU A 31 9.69 -16.39 -27.06
C LEU A 31 10.90 -16.61 -27.97
N GLY A 32 11.63 -15.53 -28.28
CA GLY A 32 12.90 -15.65 -28.99
C GLY A 32 13.92 -16.41 -28.17
N GLU A 33 14.90 -17.03 -28.84
CA GLU A 33 15.93 -17.88 -28.21
C GLU A 33 16.70 -17.17 -27.08
N ASN A 34 16.91 -15.85 -27.23
CA ASN A 34 17.64 -15.02 -26.27
C ASN A 34 16.74 -14.41 -25.16
N VAL A 35 15.48 -14.84 -25.04
CA VAL A 35 14.48 -14.20 -24.18
C VAL A 35 13.97 -15.14 -23.11
N CYS A 36 14.23 -14.77 -21.85
CA CYS A 36 13.62 -15.41 -20.69
C CYS A 36 12.37 -14.65 -20.23
N ALA A 37 11.30 -15.38 -19.90
CA ALA A 37 10.05 -14.81 -19.42
C ALA A 37 10.22 -14.01 -18.12
N ASP A 38 11.15 -14.43 -17.25
CA ASP A 38 11.38 -13.83 -15.93
C ASP A 38 12.42 -12.70 -15.95
N GLU A 39 12.95 -12.34 -17.12
CA GLU A 39 13.97 -11.30 -17.22
C GLU A 39 13.34 -9.91 -17.38
N ARG A 40 13.54 -9.03 -16.40
CA ARG A 40 13.00 -7.65 -16.42
C ARG A 40 13.57 -6.79 -17.56
N ARG A 41 14.84 -6.99 -17.91
CA ARG A 41 15.57 -6.22 -18.94
C ARG A 41 15.76 -7.00 -20.24
N TRP A 42 14.83 -7.90 -20.55
CA TRP A 42 14.84 -8.77 -21.73
C TRP A 42 15.09 -7.99 -23.05
N TYR A 43 14.53 -6.78 -23.16
CA TYR A 43 14.64 -5.93 -24.37
C TYR A 43 16.06 -5.40 -24.63
N SER A 44 16.95 -5.38 -23.63
CA SER A 44 18.28 -4.77 -23.78
C SER A 44 19.23 -5.59 -24.65
N LYS A 45 18.98 -6.89 -24.79
CA LYS A 45 19.81 -7.84 -25.56
C LYS A 45 19.32 -8.06 -26.99
N LEU A 46 18.23 -7.40 -27.37
CA LEU A 46 17.49 -7.68 -28.60
C LEU A 46 17.49 -6.49 -29.55
N GLU A 47 17.46 -6.81 -30.84
CA GLU A 47 17.20 -5.84 -31.89
C GLU A 47 15.73 -5.37 -31.86
N PRO A 48 15.42 -4.16 -32.37
CA PRO A 48 14.06 -3.61 -32.30
C PRO A 48 12.96 -4.51 -32.87
N HIS A 49 13.25 -5.29 -33.92
CA HIS A 49 12.28 -6.21 -34.53
C HIS A 49 12.05 -7.47 -33.69
N GLU A 50 13.10 -8.00 -33.06
CA GLU A 50 13.01 -9.13 -32.12
C GLU A 50 12.25 -8.74 -30.85
N ARG A 51 12.35 -7.46 -30.43
CA ARG A 51 11.57 -6.93 -29.31
C ARG A 51 10.07 -6.99 -29.56
N LEU A 52 9.66 -6.61 -30.77
CA LEU A 52 8.25 -6.63 -31.14
C LEU A 52 7.69 -8.06 -31.15
N PHE A 53 8.47 -9.02 -31.65
CA PHE A 53 8.09 -10.43 -31.66
C PHE A 53 8.01 -11.03 -30.25
N SER A 54 8.99 -10.74 -29.41
CA SER A 54 9.12 -11.35 -28.09
C SER A 54 8.16 -10.76 -27.04
N HIS A 55 7.69 -9.53 -27.24
CA HIS A 55 6.75 -8.88 -26.34
C HIS A 55 5.29 -9.25 -26.65
N GLN A 56 4.70 -10.08 -25.80
CA GLN A 56 3.30 -10.44 -25.90
C GLN A 56 2.39 -9.38 -25.24
N THR A 57 1.30 -9.06 -25.92
CA THR A 57 0.18 -8.29 -25.35
C THR A 57 -0.84 -9.25 -24.72
N LEU A 58 -1.74 -8.74 -23.86
CA LEU A 58 -2.87 -9.54 -23.35
C LEU A 58 -3.67 -10.19 -24.48
N THR A 59 -3.89 -9.45 -25.57
CA THR A 59 -4.66 -9.94 -26.72
C THR A 59 -3.91 -11.03 -27.48
N SER A 60 -2.61 -10.86 -27.75
CA SER A 60 -1.83 -11.87 -28.47
C SER A 60 -1.68 -13.15 -27.65
N ALA A 61 -1.43 -13.03 -26.34
CA ALA A 61 -1.34 -14.18 -25.44
C ALA A 61 -2.66 -14.96 -25.35
N ARG A 62 -3.81 -14.27 -25.24
CA ARG A 62 -5.14 -14.92 -25.20
C ARG A 62 -5.54 -15.61 -26.51
N ARG A 63 -5.00 -15.15 -27.64
CA ARG A 63 -5.25 -15.74 -28.96
C ARG A 63 -4.29 -16.87 -29.31
N ASP A 64 -3.25 -17.07 -28.51
CA ASP A 64 -2.33 -18.18 -28.71
C ASP A 64 -3.05 -19.51 -28.50
N CYS A 65 -2.88 -20.45 -29.42
CA CYS A 65 -3.51 -21.77 -29.34
C CYS A 65 -3.02 -22.58 -28.13
N ARG A 66 -1.84 -22.23 -27.58
CA ARG A 66 -1.26 -22.89 -26.41
C ARG A 66 -1.78 -22.36 -25.08
N TYR A 67 -2.55 -21.28 -25.11
CA TYR A 67 -3.16 -20.70 -23.93
C TYR A 67 -4.62 -21.13 -23.81
N ARG A 68 -4.99 -21.70 -22.65
CA ARG A 68 -6.37 -22.10 -22.37
C ARG A 68 -6.90 -21.39 -21.13
N SER A 69 -8.00 -20.67 -21.31
CA SER A 69 -8.78 -20.08 -20.22
C SER A 69 -10.11 -20.81 -20.07
N VAL A 70 -10.43 -21.19 -18.84
CA VAL A 70 -11.63 -22.00 -18.53
C VAL A 70 -12.84 -21.10 -18.21
N GLU A 71 -12.57 -19.91 -17.66
CA GLU A 71 -13.59 -19.02 -17.10
C GLU A 71 -14.15 -18.01 -18.11
N VAL A 72 -13.73 -18.08 -19.39
CA VAL A 72 -14.21 -17.18 -20.45
C VAL A 72 -15.68 -17.47 -20.78
N PRO A 73 -16.56 -16.45 -20.71
CA PRO A 73 -17.96 -16.53 -21.17
C PRO A 73 -18.04 -16.98 -22.62
N ARG A 74 -18.91 -17.95 -22.92
CA ARG A 74 -19.02 -18.53 -24.26
C ARG A 74 -20.09 -17.84 -25.10
N ASP A 75 -21.11 -17.32 -24.45
CA ASP A 75 -22.23 -16.66 -25.12
C ASP A 75 -22.63 -15.34 -24.44
N SER A 76 -23.66 -14.70 -24.99
CA SER A 76 -24.19 -13.46 -24.43
C SER A 76 -24.88 -13.64 -23.08
N LEU A 77 -25.40 -14.84 -22.79
CA LEU A 77 -26.08 -15.12 -21.54
C LEU A 77 -25.05 -15.20 -20.40
N ASP A 78 -23.95 -15.91 -20.60
CA ASP A 78 -22.83 -15.98 -19.67
C ASP A 78 -22.31 -14.58 -19.32
N LEU A 79 -22.17 -13.70 -20.32
CA LEU A 79 -21.75 -12.31 -20.13
C LEU A 79 -22.76 -11.50 -19.30
N MET A 80 -24.06 -11.76 -19.44
CA MET A 80 -25.08 -11.10 -18.62
C MET A 80 -25.08 -11.64 -17.19
N LEU A 81 -24.94 -12.96 -17.03
CA LEU A 81 -24.90 -13.61 -15.72
C LEU A 81 -23.65 -13.25 -14.92
N SER A 82 -22.54 -12.91 -15.59
CA SER A 82 -21.32 -12.45 -14.92
C SER A 82 -21.35 -11.00 -14.47
N SER A 83 -22.35 -10.21 -14.89
CA SER A 83 -22.44 -8.79 -14.58
C SER A 83 -22.74 -8.50 -13.11
N VAL A 84 -22.39 -7.30 -12.65
CA VAL A 84 -22.69 -6.84 -11.29
C VAL A 84 -24.16 -6.43 -11.22
N TYR A 85 -24.91 -7.07 -10.33
CA TYR A 85 -26.29 -6.72 -10.01
C TYR A 85 -26.41 -6.23 -8.57
N ILE A 86 -27.06 -5.08 -8.38
CA ILE A 86 -27.39 -4.51 -7.07
C ILE A 86 -28.90 -4.33 -6.98
N HIS A 87 -29.57 -5.26 -6.32
CA HIS A 87 -31.04 -5.30 -6.24
C HIS A 87 -31.66 -3.97 -5.78
N ASP A 88 -31.07 -3.33 -4.78
CA ASP A 88 -31.59 -2.08 -4.19
C ASP A 88 -31.51 -0.87 -5.13
N ARG A 89 -30.61 -0.91 -6.13
CA ARG A 89 -30.32 0.22 -7.02
C ARG A 89 -30.78 -0.02 -8.47
N ASP A 90 -30.95 -1.28 -8.85
CA ASP A 90 -31.20 -1.69 -10.23
C ASP A 90 -32.69 -1.98 -10.52
N LEU A 91 -33.60 -1.48 -9.68
CA LEU A 91 -35.04 -1.59 -9.90
C LEU A 91 -35.50 -0.58 -10.97
N PHE A 92 -36.05 -1.07 -12.08
CA PHE A 92 -36.56 -0.27 -13.22
C PHE A 92 -35.49 0.53 -14.00
N LEU A 93 -34.31 -0.06 -14.23
CA LEU A 93 -33.31 0.56 -15.10
C LEU A 93 -33.85 0.78 -16.54
N PRO A 94 -33.54 1.92 -17.17
CA PRO A 94 -33.93 2.17 -18.55
C PRO A 94 -33.18 1.23 -19.50
N LYS A 95 -33.77 0.92 -20.66
CA LYS A 95 -33.19 -0.01 -21.65
C LYS A 95 -31.78 0.40 -22.14
N MET A 96 -31.42 1.67 -21.99
CA MET A 96 -30.09 2.20 -22.34
C MET A 96 -28.99 1.83 -21.33
N TYR A 97 -29.34 1.29 -20.16
CA TYR A 97 -28.36 0.90 -19.16
C TYR A 97 -27.60 -0.35 -19.62
N VAL A 98 -26.27 -0.25 -19.63
CA VAL A 98 -25.39 -1.35 -20.04
C VAL A 98 -24.97 -2.14 -18.81
N MET A 99 -25.03 -3.47 -18.90
CA MET A 99 -24.56 -4.36 -17.83
C MET A 99 -23.08 -4.13 -17.53
N MET A 100 -22.77 -3.81 -16.28
CA MET A 100 -21.40 -3.54 -15.84
C MET A 100 -20.73 -4.82 -15.38
N GLN A 101 -19.55 -5.12 -15.91
CA GLN A 101 -18.78 -6.29 -15.47
C GLN A 101 -18.02 -6.00 -14.15
N PRO A 102 -17.80 -6.98 -13.27
CA PRO A 102 -17.12 -6.80 -11.99
C PRO A 102 -15.75 -6.11 -12.14
N GLU A 103 -14.99 -6.51 -13.16
CA GLU A 103 -13.68 -5.93 -13.45
C GLU A 103 -13.72 -4.43 -13.80
N THR A 104 -14.85 -3.92 -14.29
CA THR A 104 -15.03 -2.50 -14.63
C THR A 104 -15.30 -1.65 -13.39
N VAL A 105 -15.81 -2.26 -12.32
CA VAL A 105 -16.06 -1.62 -11.02
C VAL A 105 -14.87 -1.81 -10.06
N ASN A 106 -13.67 -2.07 -10.60
CA ASN A 106 -12.45 -2.37 -9.85
C ASN A 106 -12.58 -3.57 -8.90
N ARG A 107 -13.54 -4.48 -9.12
CA ARG A 107 -13.58 -5.75 -8.39
C ARG A 107 -12.61 -6.71 -9.00
N GLU A 108 -11.79 -7.33 -8.15
CA GLU A 108 -10.84 -8.31 -8.60
C GLU A 108 -11.55 -9.59 -9.05
N THR A 109 -11.48 -9.89 -10.35
CA THR A 109 -12.07 -11.07 -11.01
C THR A 109 -10.99 -11.82 -11.78
N TRP A 110 -11.27 -13.03 -12.27
CA TRP A 110 -10.32 -13.84 -13.04
C TRP A 110 -9.69 -13.09 -14.21
N ARG A 111 -10.48 -12.23 -14.89
CA ARG A 111 -10.05 -11.45 -16.05
C ARG A 111 -9.12 -10.29 -15.68
N VAL A 112 -8.02 -10.18 -16.41
CA VAL A 112 -7.01 -9.12 -16.32
C VAL A 112 -7.25 -8.10 -17.43
N LEU A 113 -7.72 -6.91 -17.08
CA LEU A 113 -8.00 -5.86 -18.07
C LEU A 113 -6.75 -5.09 -18.53
N ARG A 114 -5.72 -5.01 -17.69
CA ARG A 114 -4.53 -4.19 -17.90
C ARG A 114 -3.29 -5.04 -17.65
N ASN A 115 -2.24 -4.86 -18.46
CA ASN A 115 -0.96 -5.57 -18.30
C ASN A 115 -0.19 -4.99 -17.10
N GLU A 116 -0.69 -5.27 -15.90
CA GLU A 116 -0.18 -4.80 -14.62
C GLU A 116 0.03 -5.99 -13.70
N ILE A 117 1.12 -5.94 -12.93
CA ILE A 117 1.46 -6.93 -11.91
C ILE A 117 1.23 -6.32 -10.54
N LYS A 118 0.77 -7.14 -9.60
CA LYS A 118 0.63 -6.75 -8.20
C LYS A 118 1.96 -6.98 -7.50
N VAL A 119 2.55 -5.89 -7.01
CA VAL A 119 3.75 -5.93 -6.19
C VAL A 119 3.32 -5.78 -4.74
N TYR A 120 3.58 -6.81 -3.95
CA TYR A 120 3.35 -6.80 -2.51
C TYR A 120 4.61 -6.27 -1.83
N SER A 121 4.46 -5.16 -1.12
CA SER A 121 5.52 -4.65 -0.25
C SER A 121 5.06 -4.75 1.19
N LYS A 122 5.97 -5.18 2.07
CA LYS A 122 5.77 -5.05 3.51
C LYS A 122 5.48 -3.58 3.81
N ALA A 123 4.46 -3.30 4.62
CA ALA A 123 4.21 -1.95 5.07
C ALA A 123 5.51 -1.38 5.66
N PRO A 124 5.86 -0.12 5.35
CA PRO A 124 7.02 0.50 5.96
C PRO A 124 6.86 0.41 7.47
N VAL A 125 7.90 -0.03 8.17
CA VAL A 125 7.93 0.03 9.64
C VAL A 125 7.69 1.50 10.00
N PRO A 126 6.72 1.82 10.87
CA PRO A 126 6.46 3.21 11.24
C PRO A 126 7.78 3.82 11.75
N LEU A 127 8.27 4.83 11.03
CA LEU A 127 9.47 5.57 11.44
C LEU A 127 9.06 6.48 12.60
N GLY A 128 9.12 5.96 13.81
CA GLY A 128 8.86 6.71 15.03
C GLY A 128 8.96 5.80 16.25
N HIS A 129 9.82 6.17 17.21
CA HIS A 129 9.59 5.74 18.58
C HIS A 129 8.23 6.29 19.00
N GLU A 130 7.47 5.55 19.81
CA GLU A 130 6.22 6.04 20.39
C GLU A 130 6.49 7.40 21.05
N ILE A 131 6.02 8.49 20.43
CA ILE A 131 5.97 9.78 21.11
C ILE A 131 4.88 9.60 22.17
N LYS A 132 5.31 9.29 23.39
CA LYS A 132 4.43 9.26 24.56
C LYS A 132 3.93 10.68 24.77
N TYR A 133 2.71 10.96 24.29
CA TYR A 133 1.97 12.11 24.77
C TYR A 133 1.59 11.80 26.22
N ALA A 134 1.75 12.76 27.13
CA ALA A 134 1.30 12.58 28.51
C ALA A 134 -0.17 12.20 28.51
N ASP A 135 -0.50 11.05 29.10
CA ASP A 135 -1.85 10.54 29.19
C ASP A 135 -2.74 11.61 29.84
N ILE A 136 -3.75 12.06 29.09
CA ILE A 136 -4.81 12.89 29.66
C ILE A 136 -5.76 11.92 30.32
N GLU A 137 -5.54 11.63 31.60
CA GLU A 137 -6.48 10.87 32.42
C GLU A 137 -7.87 11.53 32.35
N PRO A 138 -8.89 10.91 31.73
CA PRO A 138 -10.24 11.41 31.85
C PRO A 138 -10.68 11.16 33.28
N LYS A 139 -10.85 12.23 34.07
CA LYS A 139 -11.45 12.12 35.41
C LYS A 139 -12.82 11.43 35.26
N GLY A 140 -12.93 10.24 35.84
CA GLY A 140 -14.13 9.41 35.83
C GLY A 140 -15.37 10.21 36.19
N CYS A 141 -16.43 9.95 35.44
CA CYS A 141 -17.75 10.52 35.65
C CYS A 141 -18.32 9.93 36.95
N ALA A 142 -18.34 10.74 38.02
CA ALA A 142 -19.34 10.56 39.06
C ALA A 142 -20.64 11.20 38.56
N GLU A 143 -21.72 10.44 38.69
CA GLU A 143 -23.04 10.71 38.13
C GLU A 143 -23.64 12.06 38.56
N SER A 144 -24.56 12.52 37.71
CA SER A 144 -25.70 13.39 38.01
C SER A 144 -25.59 14.88 37.64
N SER A 145 -26.58 15.25 36.83
CA SER A 145 -27.24 16.55 36.69
C SER A 145 -26.60 17.62 35.80
N ARG A 146 -27.25 17.80 34.63
CA ARG A 146 -27.60 19.07 33.97
C ARG A 146 -26.70 20.28 34.27
N ALA A 147 -25.83 20.65 33.32
CA ALA A 147 -25.58 22.06 32.98
C ALA A 147 -24.67 22.18 31.73
N THR A 148 -25.25 22.79 30.71
CA THR A 148 -24.70 23.85 29.84
C THR A 148 -23.24 23.78 29.37
N VAL A 149 -23.11 23.80 28.04
CA VAL A 149 -21.98 24.28 27.24
C VAL A 149 -21.12 25.28 28.00
N GLY A 150 -19.89 24.87 28.32
CA GLY A 150 -18.89 25.73 28.91
C GLY A 150 -17.54 25.03 28.77
N LEU A 151 -16.64 25.67 28.04
CA LEU A 151 -15.23 25.36 27.94
C LEU A 151 -14.62 25.30 29.35
N LYS A 152 -14.72 24.15 30.04
CA LYS A 152 -14.06 23.97 31.34
C LYS A 152 -12.59 23.75 31.07
N ASP A 153 -11.84 24.79 31.43
CA ASP A 153 -10.40 24.93 31.37
C ASP A 153 -9.64 23.60 31.47
N ARG A 154 -9.11 23.16 30.33
CA ARG A 154 -7.94 22.29 30.30
C ARG A 154 -6.78 23.11 30.87
N VAL A 155 -6.59 23.08 32.18
CA VAL A 155 -5.42 23.70 32.82
C VAL A 155 -4.19 22.93 32.34
N ARG A 156 -3.58 23.42 31.26
CA ARG A 156 -2.23 23.03 30.88
C ARG A 156 -1.32 23.52 32.00
N ASN A 157 -0.74 22.61 32.77
CA ASN A 157 0.35 22.97 33.66
C ASN A 157 1.47 23.57 32.79
N LYS A 158 1.66 24.89 32.86
CA LYS A 158 2.74 25.60 32.16
C LYS A 158 4.04 25.30 32.90
N ILE A 159 4.64 24.14 32.61
CA ILE A 159 5.98 23.82 33.08
C ILE A 159 6.95 24.62 32.20
N HIS A 160 7.79 25.45 32.82
CA HIS A 160 8.80 26.22 32.10
C HIS A 160 9.77 25.25 31.40
N PRO A 161 10.15 25.48 30.13
CA PRO A 161 10.99 24.55 29.38
C PRO A 161 12.34 24.23 30.05
N SER A 162 12.85 25.10 30.92
CA SER A 162 14.07 24.83 31.72
C SER A 162 13.86 23.88 32.92
N SER A 163 12.62 23.52 33.23
CA SER A 163 12.27 22.61 34.33
C SER A 163 12.03 21.18 33.86
N LEU A 164 12.22 20.91 32.57
CA LEU A 164 12.11 19.58 31.97
C LEU A 164 13.51 18.99 31.79
N GLN A 165 13.77 17.83 32.38
CA GLN A 165 14.97 17.07 32.11
C GLN A 165 14.82 16.43 30.71
N LEU A 166 15.58 16.94 29.74
CA LEU A 166 15.56 16.45 28.36
C LEU A 166 16.46 15.22 28.22
N ALA A 167 16.13 14.32 27.29
CA ALA A 167 16.87 13.07 27.06
C ALA A 167 18.31 13.26 26.54
N ILE A 168 18.70 14.49 26.20
CA ILE A 168 20.04 14.85 25.76
C ILE A 168 20.58 15.87 26.76
N GLU A 169 21.17 15.38 27.84
CA GLU A 169 21.93 16.22 28.75
C GLU A 169 23.23 16.63 28.04
N GLY A 170 23.51 17.94 27.97
CA GLY A 170 24.75 18.45 27.38
C GLY A 170 25.97 17.92 28.15
N PRO A 171 27.13 17.68 27.50
CA PRO A 171 28.28 16.97 28.08
C PRO A 171 29.12 17.84 29.04
N HIS A 172 28.49 18.79 29.72
CA HIS A 172 29.14 19.78 30.57
C HIS A 172 28.90 19.42 32.03
N THR A 173 29.66 18.44 32.50
CA THR A 173 29.74 18.11 33.93
C THR A 173 31.06 18.63 34.47
N ASP A 174 31.16 18.88 35.78
CA ASP A 174 32.38 19.34 36.47
C ASP A 174 33.61 18.46 36.17
N ARG A 175 33.38 17.23 35.69
CA ARG A 175 34.41 16.26 35.30
C ARG A 175 35.05 16.53 33.93
N THR A 176 34.38 17.24 33.02
CA THR A 176 34.86 17.46 31.63
C THR A 176 35.42 18.86 31.38
N ASN A 177 35.34 19.80 32.32
CA ASN A 177 35.89 21.15 32.17
C ASN A 177 36.58 21.68 33.47
N PRO A 178 37.92 21.75 33.53
CA PRO A 178 38.67 22.18 34.72
C PRO A 178 38.52 23.68 35.06
N GLY A 179 37.85 24.47 34.22
CA GLY A 179 37.73 25.93 34.36
C GLY A 179 36.48 26.42 35.10
N TYR A 180 35.74 25.55 35.79
CA TYR A 180 34.55 25.97 36.54
C TYR A 180 34.94 26.65 37.85
N SER A 181 34.42 27.86 38.08
CA SER A 181 34.64 28.59 39.33
C SER A 181 33.70 28.14 40.46
N ARG A 182 32.64 27.38 40.14
CA ARG A 182 31.60 26.94 41.10
C ARG A 182 31.32 25.44 41.01
N LYS A 183 30.96 24.83 42.13
CA LYS A 183 30.48 23.45 42.23
C LYS A 183 28.99 23.36 41.87
N ILE A 184 28.50 22.14 41.67
CA ILE A 184 27.06 21.83 41.49
C ILE A 184 26.14 22.39 42.58
N ASP A 185 26.64 22.62 43.79
CA ASP A 185 25.90 23.21 44.91
C ASP A 185 25.92 24.77 44.91
N GLY A 186 26.54 25.38 43.89
CA GLY A 186 26.65 26.82 43.69
C GLY A 186 27.78 27.49 44.48
N THR A 187 28.52 26.74 45.31
CA THR A 187 29.66 27.26 46.09
C THR A 187 30.92 27.38 45.23
N TYR A 188 31.83 28.30 45.58
CA TYR A 188 33.12 28.42 44.89
C TYR A 188 34.09 27.30 45.30
N TYR A 189 34.94 26.87 44.37
CA TYR A 189 36.11 26.08 44.74
C TYR A 189 37.06 26.99 45.53
N GLY A 190 37.33 26.65 46.80
CA GLY A 190 38.33 27.33 47.61
C GLY A 190 39.74 27.00 47.11
N ILE A 191 40.65 27.97 47.21
CA ILE A 191 42.08 27.83 46.88
C ILE A 191 42.81 27.11 48.02
#